data_AF-A0AA89CEQ7-F1
#
_entry.id   AF-A0AA89CEQ7-F1
#
_cell.length_a   1.000
_cell.length_b   1.000
_cell.length_c   1.000
_cell.angle_alpha   90.00
_cell.angle_beta   90.00
_cell.angle_gamma   90.00
#
_symmetry.space_group_name_H-M   'P 1'
#
loop_
_entity.id
_entity.type
_entity.pdbx_description
1 polymer ?
#
loop_
_entity_poly.entity_id
_entity_poly.type
_entity_poly.pdbx_seq_one_letter_code
_entity_poly.pdbx_strand_id
1 'polypeptide(L)'
;MLREAICDEGRDVASIVSVIRSYFGGHSSAICSSELFSEFSSKNWRLLADICRGESIRLRVIFYVRNVIPFMKSVYDQLIKRHGMWEDFSVWVDTAEWLHISALKSLSEVLSDDEVTVISYEAINKRVVDSFVDLIGVAALEKQDRIVNRSLTGVERNLLRRINRKFGNSFSEEISDRMIYAEPFAKSESLEVVEEVEERLEKRHRADIDWVNSHFFGGADVVSLSGERNKAERRTFTAQASRKEQGDAVGHETRVWDLVLDWALEKIVLTQQSGASHVASALLNIDWHLASDPLIPQDFDPIAYLLNNTDVLAAGTSPYAHFITHGRYEIGRVWTAGANIGWSRAKEGFAEKTKELNDLREELDRERIKSDAECAKATLSARREVEALLRQQAERELKYAEELAHAHSRIDRERCASIETAEKMYVPLIEEYARRTSALEKRLLDAQSQLDNSRQEIELLLRQQLERSQAHAQQIARLHLSVDGERAALIDSANKRQSALAEEFERRASILESELSRMRSQFEASRGEIEVLLRRTADLERQSPHG
;
A
#
# COMPACT_ATOMS: atom_id res chain seq x y z
N MET A 1 -24.75 23.85 -4.26
CA MET A 1 -25.91 23.84 -3.35
C MET A 1 -25.74 24.78 -2.14
N LEU A 2 -25.02 24.41 -1.06
CA LEU A 2 -24.94 25.29 0.13
C LEU A 2 -24.29 26.66 -0.17
N ARG A 3 -23.19 26.68 -0.94
CA ARG A 3 -22.56 27.94 -1.41
C ARG A 3 -23.53 28.83 -2.18
N GLU A 4 -24.24 28.26 -3.14
CA GLU A 4 -25.23 29.02 -3.94
C GLU A 4 -26.36 29.54 -3.05
N ALA A 5 -26.84 28.74 -2.10
CA ALA A 5 -27.91 29.16 -1.21
C ALA A 5 -27.50 30.33 -0.29
N ILE A 6 -26.24 30.36 0.18
CA ILE A 6 -25.73 31.43 1.04
C ILE A 6 -25.34 32.68 0.24
N CYS A 7 -24.80 32.53 -0.98
CA CYS A 7 -24.37 33.65 -1.81
C CYS A 7 -25.51 34.32 -2.60
N ASP A 8 -26.67 33.68 -2.70
CA ASP A 8 -27.85 34.23 -3.38
C ASP A 8 -28.58 35.24 -2.48
N GLU A 9 -28.37 36.54 -2.74
CA GLU A 9 -28.95 37.62 -1.95
C GLU A 9 -30.49 37.67 -2.00
N GLY A 10 -31.13 36.97 -2.94
CA GLY A 10 -32.58 36.90 -3.09
C GLY A 10 -33.24 35.70 -2.40
N ARG A 11 -32.45 34.76 -1.85
CA ARG A 11 -32.98 33.54 -1.25
C ARG A 11 -33.46 33.78 0.17
N ASP A 12 -34.64 33.24 0.51
CA ASP A 12 -35.18 33.33 1.86
C ASP A 12 -34.44 32.40 2.84
N VAL A 13 -34.39 32.81 4.12
CA VAL A 13 -33.69 32.06 5.18
C VAL A 13 -34.25 30.66 5.36
N ALA A 14 -35.56 30.44 5.18
CA ALA A 14 -36.17 29.12 5.37
C ALA A 14 -35.70 28.13 4.30
N SER A 15 -35.51 28.58 3.07
CA SER A 15 -34.89 27.80 1.99
C SER A 15 -33.44 27.42 2.34
N ILE A 16 -32.65 28.34 2.89
CA ILE A 16 -31.27 28.06 3.31
C ILE A 16 -31.25 27.03 4.45
N VAL A 17 -32.13 27.17 5.45
CA VAL A 17 -32.30 26.18 6.54
C VAL A 17 -32.65 24.81 5.99
N SER A 18 -33.55 24.73 5.00
CA SER A 18 -33.90 23.47 4.34
C SER A 18 -32.68 22.81 3.68
N VAL A 19 -31.85 23.60 2.98
CA VAL A 19 -30.60 23.12 2.39
C VAL A 19 -29.66 22.60 3.47
N ILE A 20 -29.43 23.35 4.56
CA ILE A 20 -28.56 22.92 5.66
C ILE A 20 -29.07 21.61 6.29
N ARG A 21 -30.37 21.53 6.61
CA ARG A 21 -30.99 20.33 7.18
C ARG A 21 -30.90 19.11 6.26
N SER A 22 -30.90 19.30 4.95
CA SER A 22 -30.77 18.20 3.99
C SER A 22 -29.44 17.43 4.13
N TYR A 23 -28.36 18.10 4.57
CA TYR A 23 -27.05 17.45 4.79
C TYR A 23 -27.04 16.48 5.98
N PHE A 24 -27.99 16.59 6.92
CA PHE A 24 -28.03 15.72 8.09
C PHE A 24 -28.63 14.35 7.77
N GLY A 25 -29.54 14.25 6.80
CA GLY A 25 -30.11 12.95 6.37
C GLY A 25 -30.74 12.10 7.49
N GLY A 26 -31.10 12.69 8.63
CA GLY A 26 -31.58 12.00 9.84
C GLY A 26 -30.53 11.75 10.93
N HIS A 27 -29.27 12.11 10.70
CA HIS A 27 -28.19 12.04 11.68
C HIS A 27 -28.07 13.34 12.51
N SER A 28 -27.34 13.26 13.62
CA SER A 28 -27.05 14.41 14.50
C SER A 28 -25.84 15.24 14.05
N SER A 29 -25.13 14.79 13.00
CA SER A 29 -23.91 15.42 12.50
C SER A 29 -23.89 15.36 10.99
N ALA A 30 -23.43 16.43 10.37
CA ALA A 30 -23.29 16.55 8.93
C ALA A 30 -21.87 17.00 8.60
N ILE A 31 -21.31 16.46 7.52
CA ILE A 31 -20.01 16.87 6.99
C ILE A 31 -20.26 17.54 5.65
N CYS A 32 -19.78 18.77 5.50
CA CYS A 32 -19.80 19.49 4.23
C CYS A 32 -18.37 19.85 3.85
N SER A 33 -17.91 19.32 2.71
CA SER A 33 -16.59 19.62 2.16
C SER A 33 -16.77 20.26 0.78
N SER A 34 -16.20 21.45 0.61
CA SER A 34 -16.22 22.17 -0.66
C SER A 34 -15.10 23.20 -0.67
N GLU A 35 -14.31 23.24 -1.75
CA GLU A 35 -13.30 24.28 -1.95
C GLU A 35 -13.94 25.67 -2.13
N LEU A 36 -15.18 25.75 -2.62
CA LEU A 36 -15.89 27.00 -2.87
C LEU A 36 -16.19 27.81 -1.58
N PHE A 37 -16.01 27.21 -0.40
CA PHE A 37 -16.11 27.96 0.86
C PHE A 37 -14.94 28.93 1.07
N SER A 38 -13.82 28.78 0.36
CA SER A 38 -12.73 29.77 0.40
C SER A 38 -13.13 31.12 -0.19
N GLU A 39 -14.20 31.18 -0.99
CA GLU A 39 -14.74 32.41 -1.57
C GLU A 39 -15.72 33.14 -0.65
N PHE A 40 -16.06 32.56 0.51
CA PHE A 40 -17.02 33.19 1.42
C PHE A 40 -16.45 34.47 2.02
N SER A 41 -17.16 35.57 1.79
CA SER A 41 -16.92 36.81 2.52
C SER A 41 -17.34 36.70 3.99
N SER A 42 -16.91 37.64 4.82
CA SER A 42 -17.34 37.76 6.22
C SER A 42 -18.86 37.93 6.36
N LYS A 43 -19.56 38.46 5.34
CA LYS A 43 -21.03 38.52 5.29
C LYS A 43 -21.62 37.11 5.15
N ASN A 44 -21.06 36.29 4.26
CA ASN A 44 -21.54 34.93 3.98
C ASN A 44 -21.31 34.01 5.20
N TRP A 45 -20.14 34.09 5.83
CA TRP A 45 -19.85 33.35 7.07
C TRP A 45 -20.79 33.76 8.20
N ARG A 46 -21.08 35.07 8.33
CA ARG A 46 -21.99 35.57 9.36
C ARG A 46 -23.41 35.05 9.15
N LEU A 47 -23.91 35.10 7.93
CA LEU A 47 -25.21 34.54 7.59
C LEU A 47 -25.29 33.04 7.92
N LEU A 48 -24.28 32.26 7.53
CA LEU A 48 -24.24 30.83 7.84
C LEU A 48 -24.19 30.57 9.36
N ALA A 49 -23.35 31.29 10.09
CA ALA A 49 -23.19 31.13 11.53
C ALA A 49 -24.48 31.50 12.29
N ASP A 50 -25.12 32.60 11.91
CA ASP A 50 -26.35 33.07 12.54
C ASP A 50 -27.51 32.09 12.32
N ILE A 51 -27.64 31.56 11.10
CA ILE A 51 -28.63 30.51 10.80
C ILE A 51 -28.35 29.25 11.62
N CYS A 52 -27.09 28.77 11.65
CA CYS A 52 -26.72 27.59 12.43
C CYS A 52 -27.03 27.79 13.92
N ARG A 53 -26.67 28.93 14.50
CA ARG A 53 -26.95 29.26 15.91
C ARG A 53 -28.45 29.33 16.18
N GLY A 54 -29.23 29.95 15.28
CA GLY A 54 -30.70 30.02 15.38
C GLY A 54 -31.37 28.64 15.33
N GLU A 55 -30.79 27.71 14.56
CA GLU A 55 -31.26 26.33 14.42
C GLU A 55 -30.67 25.39 15.48
N SER A 56 -29.94 25.91 16.48
CA SER A 56 -29.22 25.10 17.48
C SER A 56 -28.23 24.09 16.89
N ILE A 57 -27.68 24.40 15.71
CA ILE A 57 -26.64 23.64 15.02
C ILE A 57 -25.27 24.17 15.43
N ARG A 58 -24.42 23.29 15.94
CA ARG A 58 -23.02 23.63 16.24
C ARG A 58 -22.19 23.62 14.96
N LEU A 59 -21.82 24.80 14.47
CA LEU A 59 -20.91 24.95 13.34
C LEU A 59 -19.46 24.77 13.80
N ARG A 60 -18.71 23.92 13.09
CA ARG A 60 -17.25 23.80 13.25
C ARG A 60 -16.60 23.81 11.88
N VAL A 61 -15.61 24.68 11.70
CA VAL A 61 -14.84 24.81 10.47
C VAL A 61 -13.46 24.21 10.70
N ILE A 62 -13.07 23.27 9.83
CA ILE A 62 -11.73 22.69 9.80
C ILE A 62 -11.06 23.18 8.52
N PHE A 63 -9.96 23.93 8.66
CA PHE A 63 -9.25 24.54 7.54
C PHE A 63 -7.82 24.01 7.44
N TYR A 64 -7.47 23.42 6.30
CA TYR A 64 -6.09 22.98 6.03
C TYR A 64 -5.31 24.06 5.31
N VAL A 65 -4.45 24.77 6.04
CA VAL A 65 -3.57 25.80 5.49
C VAL A 65 -2.32 25.17 4.90
N ARG A 66 -1.86 25.72 3.78
CA ARG A 66 -0.63 25.33 3.07
C ARG A 66 0.37 26.47 3.08
N ASN A 67 1.64 26.13 3.03
CA ASN A 67 2.72 27.08 2.74
C ASN A 67 2.48 27.79 1.40
N VAL A 68 2.93 29.05 1.30
CA VAL A 68 2.56 29.96 0.21
C VAL A 68 2.98 29.43 -1.18
N ILE A 69 4.26 29.12 -1.36
CA ILE A 69 4.77 28.63 -2.65
C ILE A 69 4.19 27.25 -3.00
N PRO A 70 4.18 26.25 -2.09
CA PRO A 70 3.53 24.97 -2.36
C PRO A 70 2.04 25.09 -2.74
N PHE A 71 1.30 26.00 -2.12
CA PHE A 71 -0.07 26.32 -2.49
C PHE A 71 -0.14 26.91 -3.91
N MET A 72 0.64 27.96 -4.19
CA MET A 72 0.65 28.63 -5.50
C MET A 72 1.01 27.67 -6.64
N LYS A 73 1.99 26.79 -6.44
CA LYS A 73 2.35 25.73 -7.40
C LYS A 73 1.17 24.79 -7.66
N SER A 74 0.44 24.41 -6.62
CA SER A 74 -0.74 23.54 -6.73
C SER A 74 -1.87 24.21 -7.51
N VAL A 75 -2.14 25.49 -7.25
CA VAL A 75 -3.15 26.28 -7.97
C VAL A 75 -2.74 26.43 -9.43
N TYR A 76 -1.47 26.79 -9.68
CA TYR A 76 -0.93 26.93 -11.03
C TYR A 76 -1.07 25.65 -11.85
N ASP A 77 -0.74 24.48 -11.28
CA ASP A 77 -0.96 23.19 -11.93
C ASP A 77 -2.45 22.95 -12.26
N GLN A 78 -3.38 23.34 -11.38
CA GLN A 78 -4.82 23.22 -11.67
C GLN A 78 -5.27 24.18 -12.77
N LEU A 79 -4.75 25.41 -12.79
CA LEU A 79 -5.02 26.36 -13.86
C LEU A 79 -4.51 25.86 -15.22
N ILE A 80 -3.36 25.18 -15.23
CA ILE A 80 -2.83 24.53 -16.44
C ILE A 80 -3.71 23.37 -16.87
N LYS A 81 -4.19 22.53 -15.94
CA LYS A 81 -5.00 21.35 -16.25
C LYS A 81 -6.41 21.69 -16.71
N ARG A 82 -7.07 22.64 -16.07
CA ARG A 82 -8.52 22.87 -16.23
C ARG A 82 -8.87 24.18 -16.94
N HIS A 83 -8.00 25.19 -16.85
CA HIS A 83 -8.34 26.55 -17.25
C HIS A 83 -7.45 27.11 -18.36
N GLY A 84 -6.62 26.29 -18.99
CA GLY A 84 -5.84 26.73 -20.15
C GLY A 84 -4.70 27.69 -19.81
N MET A 85 -4.19 27.67 -18.57
CA MET A 85 -3.03 28.49 -18.22
C MET A 85 -1.82 28.10 -19.08
N TRP A 86 -1.14 29.12 -19.61
CA TRP A 86 0.02 28.96 -20.50
C TRP A 86 1.19 29.87 -20.13
N GLU A 87 0.97 30.95 -19.39
CA GLU A 87 2.02 31.85 -18.92
C GLU A 87 2.99 31.12 -17.98
N ASP A 88 4.22 31.64 -17.84
CA ASP A 88 5.21 31.06 -16.92
C ASP A 88 4.82 31.33 -15.47
N PHE A 89 5.19 30.39 -14.58
CA PHE A 89 4.90 30.48 -13.16
C PHE A 89 5.42 31.80 -12.56
N SER A 90 6.64 32.20 -12.94
CA SER A 90 7.27 33.45 -12.48
C SER A 90 6.50 34.71 -12.88
N VAL A 91 5.74 34.67 -13.97
CA VAL A 91 4.91 35.79 -14.45
C VAL A 91 3.57 35.78 -13.74
N TRP A 92 2.89 34.62 -13.71
CA TRP A 92 1.59 34.49 -13.09
C TRP A 92 1.62 34.76 -11.58
N VAL A 93 2.65 34.27 -10.89
CA VAL A 93 2.73 34.34 -9.43
C VAL A 93 2.86 35.78 -8.90
N ASP A 94 3.34 36.71 -9.74
CA ASP A 94 3.47 38.12 -9.35
C ASP A 94 2.11 38.78 -9.07
N THR A 95 1.04 38.32 -9.72
CA THR A 95 -0.32 38.82 -9.48
C THR A 95 -1.19 37.86 -8.68
N ALA A 96 -0.83 36.57 -8.62
CA ALA A 96 -1.57 35.55 -7.88
C ALA A 96 -1.76 35.91 -6.40
N GLU A 97 -2.94 35.64 -5.87
CA GLU A 97 -3.23 35.83 -4.45
C GLU A 97 -3.14 34.50 -3.68
N TRP A 98 -2.65 34.57 -2.45
CA TRP A 98 -2.70 33.44 -1.53
C TRP A 98 -4.11 33.34 -0.93
N LEU A 99 -5.03 32.70 -1.63
CA LEU A 99 -6.46 32.65 -1.25
C LEU A 99 -6.73 32.10 0.16
N HIS A 100 -5.79 31.35 0.75
CA HIS A 100 -5.94 30.93 2.14
C HIS A 100 -5.95 32.11 3.12
N ILE A 101 -5.17 33.17 2.88
CA ILE A 101 -5.14 34.31 3.82
C ILE A 101 -6.47 35.06 3.83
N SER A 102 -7.08 35.27 2.66
CA SER A 102 -8.37 35.96 2.56
C SER A 102 -9.47 35.13 3.24
N ALA A 103 -9.51 33.83 2.96
CA ALA A 103 -10.47 32.91 3.59
C ALA A 103 -10.31 32.88 5.12
N LEU A 104 -9.09 32.77 5.64
CA LEU A 104 -8.82 32.74 7.08
C LEU A 104 -9.19 34.07 7.76
N LYS A 105 -8.87 35.21 7.16
CA LYS A 105 -9.27 36.53 7.69
C LYS A 105 -10.80 36.67 7.74
N SER A 106 -11.51 36.31 6.67
CA SER A 106 -12.97 36.34 6.65
C SER A 106 -13.63 35.41 7.65
N LEU A 107 -13.02 34.25 7.95
CA LEU A 107 -13.46 33.34 9.00
C LEU A 107 -13.26 33.94 10.39
N SER A 108 -12.03 34.41 10.69
CA SER A 108 -11.65 34.98 12.00
C SER A 108 -12.40 36.26 12.37
N GLU A 109 -12.92 37.00 11.40
CA GLU A 109 -13.75 38.18 11.64
C GLU A 109 -15.15 37.86 12.21
N VAL A 110 -15.58 36.60 12.13
CA VAL A 110 -16.97 36.20 12.37
C VAL A 110 -17.09 35.08 13.39
N LEU A 111 -16.23 34.06 13.26
CA LEU A 111 -16.27 32.85 14.08
C LEU A 111 -15.28 32.97 15.23
N SER A 112 -15.60 32.34 16.36
CA SER A 112 -14.67 32.28 17.49
C SER A 112 -13.56 31.25 17.27
N ASP A 113 -12.49 31.37 18.07
CA ASP A 113 -11.36 30.43 18.05
C ASP A 113 -11.79 28.97 18.33
N ASP A 114 -12.89 28.76 19.07
CA ASP A 114 -13.45 27.43 19.33
C ASP A 114 -14.24 26.85 18.14
N GLU A 115 -14.72 27.71 17.23
CA GLU A 115 -15.48 27.33 16.03
C GLU A 115 -14.55 27.00 14.85
N VAL A 116 -13.29 27.47 14.87
CA VAL A 116 -12.33 27.32 13.75
C VAL A 116 -11.11 26.52 14.19
N THR A 117 -10.83 25.41 13.50
CA THR A 117 -9.61 24.62 13.69
C THR A 117 -8.75 24.73 12.43
N VAL A 118 -7.55 25.32 12.54
CA VAL A 118 -6.62 25.46 11.42
C VAL A 118 -5.46 24.48 11.56
N ILE A 119 -5.12 23.78 10.47
CA ILE A 119 -4.13 22.70 10.46
C ILE A 119 -3.16 22.92 9.31
N SER A 120 -1.86 22.78 9.57
CA SER A 120 -0.85 22.80 8.52
C SER A 120 -0.88 21.50 7.72
N TYR A 121 -1.16 21.63 6.43
CA TYR A 121 -1.17 20.55 5.46
C TYR A 121 0.23 19.93 5.29
N GLU A 122 1.29 20.72 5.40
CA GLU A 122 2.65 20.21 5.33
C GLU A 122 3.02 19.41 6.60
N ALA A 123 2.57 19.84 7.77
CA ALA A 123 2.87 19.15 9.03
C ALA A 123 2.27 17.73 9.12
N ILE A 124 1.12 17.50 8.48
CA ILE A 124 0.45 16.19 8.48
C ILE A 124 1.02 15.20 7.46
N ASN A 125 2.02 15.59 6.66
CA ASN A 125 2.78 14.72 5.76
C ASN A 125 1.91 13.75 4.91
N LYS A 126 0.96 14.31 4.14
CA LYS A 126 0.02 13.56 3.27
C LYS A 126 -1.00 12.67 3.99
N ARG A 127 -1.15 12.76 5.31
CA ARG A 127 -2.15 12.03 6.10
C ARG A 127 -3.42 12.86 6.37
N VAL A 128 -3.95 13.50 5.33
CA VAL A 128 -5.14 14.37 5.43
C VAL A 128 -6.37 13.62 5.95
N VAL A 129 -6.60 12.41 5.43
CA VAL A 129 -7.74 11.59 5.85
C VAL A 129 -7.62 11.24 7.34
N ASP A 130 -6.46 10.75 7.79
CA ASP A 130 -6.24 10.40 9.20
C ASP A 130 -6.44 11.62 10.10
N SER A 131 -5.80 12.74 9.75
CA SER A 131 -5.94 14.00 10.48
C SER A 131 -7.40 14.44 10.59
N PHE A 132 -8.18 14.32 9.51
CA PHE A 132 -9.59 14.72 9.52
C PHE A 132 -10.44 13.79 10.36
N VAL A 133 -10.22 12.48 10.24
CA VAL A 133 -10.95 11.41 10.94
C VAL A 133 -10.74 11.49 12.45
N ASP A 134 -9.51 11.73 12.87
CA ASP A 134 -9.15 11.93 14.28
C ASP A 134 -9.88 13.14 14.87
N LEU A 135 -10.04 14.23 14.10
CA LEU A 135 -10.72 15.45 14.57
C LEU A 135 -12.23 15.30 14.74
N ILE A 136 -12.86 14.48 13.89
CA ILE A 136 -14.30 14.20 13.94
C ILE A 136 -14.63 12.99 14.83
N GLY A 137 -13.62 12.30 15.37
CA GLY A 137 -13.79 11.21 16.34
C GLY A 137 -14.33 9.90 15.73
N VAL A 138 -14.01 9.61 14.47
CA VAL A 138 -14.43 8.37 13.80
C VAL A 138 -13.35 7.29 13.97
N ALA A 139 -13.69 6.16 14.58
CA ALA A 139 -12.72 5.15 15.00
C ALA A 139 -12.19 4.23 13.87
N ALA A 140 -12.93 4.07 12.78
CA ALA A 140 -12.53 3.20 11.67
C ALA A 140 -13.15 3.65 10.35
N LEU A 141 -12.32 3.71 9.31
CA LEU A 141 -12.72 3.94 7.92
C LEU A 141 -12.04 2.91 7.03
N GLU A 142 -12.82 2.28 6.16
CA GLU A 142 -12.26 1.50 5.05
C GLU A 142 -11.59 2.46 4.07
N LYS A 143 -10.27 2.34 3.93
CA LYS A 143 -9.49 3.19 3.01
C LYS A 143 -9.34 2.49 1.67
N GLN A 144 -9.55 3.25 0.60
CA GLN A 144 -9.06 2.88 -0.72
C GLN A 144 -7.99 3.89 -1.13
N ASP A 145 -6.76 3.44 -1.28
CA ASP A 145 -5.66 4.26 -1.79
C ASP A 145 -5.83 4.46 -3.30
N ARG A 146 -6.69 5.42 -3.66
CA ARG A 146 -6.86 5.87 -5.03
C ARG A 146 -6.08 7.17 -5.23
N ILE A 147 -5.01 7.11 -6.01
CA ILE A 147 -4.32 8.32 -6.50
C ILE A 147 -5.16 8.87 -7.67
N VAL A 148 -6.09 9.77 -7.37
CA VAL A 148 -7.01 10.34 -8.38
C VAL A 148 -6.49 11.66 -8.96
N ASN A 149 -5.54 12.34 -8.30
CA ASN A 149 -5.15 13.70 -8.67
C ASN A 149 -3.66 13.96 -8.44
N ARG A 150 -2.79 13.38 -9.28
CA ARG A 150 -1.36 13.71 -9.27
C ARG A 150 -1.09 15.07 -9.95
N SER A 151 0.04 15.67 -9.59
CA SER A 151 0.59 16.83 -10.29
C SER A 151 1.14 16.44 -11.66
N LEU A 152 1.30 17.43 -12.55
CA LEU A 152 1.93 17.20 -13.85
C LEU A 152 3.45 17.07 -13.68
N THR A 153 4.09 16.24 -14.49
CA THR A 153 5.57 16.24 -14.62
C THR A 153 6.03 17.51 -15.35
N GLY A 154 7.34 17.80 -15.32
CA GLY A 154 7.89 18.96 -16.04
C GLY A 154 7.57 18.93 -17.53
N VAL A 155 7.69 17.75 -18.16
CA VAL A 155 7.39 17.55 -19.58
C VAL A 155 5.90 17.76 -19.87
N GLU A 156 5.01 17.11 -19.12
CA GLU A 156 3.56 17.23 -19.30
C GLU A 156 3.11 18.69 -19.14
N ARG A 157 3.63 19.38 -18.13
CA ARG A 157 3.33 20.79 -17.88
C ARG A 157 3.76 21.67 -19.04
N ASN A 158 4.98 21.49 -19.55
CA ASN A 158 5.50 22.27 -20.66
C ASN A 158 4.74 22.03 -21.96
N LEU A 159 4.40 20.77 -22.24
CA LEU A 159 3.60 20.40 -23.41
C LEU A 159 2.20 21.00 -23.33
N LEU A 160 1.51 20.81 -22.20
CA LEU A 160 0.14 21.30 -22.03
C LEU A 160 0.08 22.82 -22.09
N ARG A 161 1.05 23.55 -21.52
CA ARG A 161 1.15 25.01 -21.68
C ARG A 161 1.31 25.44 -23.14
N ARG A 162 2.10 24.71 -23.95
CA ARG A 162 2.24 25.01 -25.39
C ARG A 162 0.93 24.82 -26.14
N ILE A 163 0.18 23.79 -25.80
CA ILE A 163 -1.15 23.51 -26.36
C ILE A 163 -2.13 24.61 -25.94
N ASN A 164 -2.18 24.92 -24.64
CA ASN A 164 -3.03 25.97 -24.08
C ASN A 164 -2.76 27.34 -24.71
N ARG A 165 -1.50 27.67 -24.99
CA ARG A 165 -1.13 28.91 -25.70
C ARG A 165 -1.76 29.01 -27.09
N LYS A 166 -2.03 27.88 -27.76
CA LYS A 166 -2.59 27.83 -29.12
C LYS A 166 -4.10 27.67 -29.14
N PHE A 167 -4.65 26.90 -28.21
CA PHE A 167 -6.04 26.45 -28.25
C PHE A 167 -6.88 26.90 -27.04
N GLY A 168 -6.29 27.68 -26.14
CA GLY A 168 -6.91 28.07 -24.88
C GLY A 168 -7.17 26.85 -23.99
N ASN A 169 -8.27 26.86 -23.25
CA ASN A 169 -8.67 25.77 -22.36
C ASN A 169 -9.37 24.60 -23.05
N SER A 170 -9.70 24.70 -24.34
CA SER A 170 -10.60 23.79 -25.08
C SER A 170 -10.25 22.30 -24.97
N PHE A 171 -8.96 21.99 -24.88
CA PHE A 171 -8.44 20.61 -24.84
C PHE A 171 -7.67 20.30 -23.56
N SER A 172 -7.57 21.28 -22.66
CA SER A 172 -6.68 21.26 -21.51
C SER A 172 -7.00 20.10 -20.58
N GLU A 173 -8.27 19.99 -20.20
CA GLU A 173 -8.77 18.95 -19.29
C GLU A 173 -8.56 17.56 -19.87
N GLU A 174 -9.03 17.33 -21.09
CA GLU A 174 -8.99 16.02 -21.75
C GLU A 174 -7.55 15.49 -21.92
N ILE A 175 -6.64 16.36 -22.38
CA ILE A 175 -5.23 15.99 -22.55
C ILE A 175 -4.57 15.74 -21.20
N SER A 176 -4.85 16.59 -20.20
CA SER A 176 -4.28 16.42 -18.86
C SER A 176 -4.73 15.13 -18.20
N ASP A 177 -6.00 14.77 -18.32
CA ASP A 177 -6.56 13.54 -17.78
C ASP A 177 -5.95 12.33 -18.49
N ARG A 178 -5.81 12.36 -19.82
CA ARG A 178 -5.17 11.27 -20.58
C ARG A 178 -3.74 11.01 -20.11
N MET A 179 -2.92 12.06 -19.91
CA MET A 179 -1.56 11.92 -19.40
C MET A 179 -1.55 11.37 -17.96
N ILE A 180 -2.43 11.89 -17.09
CA ILE A 180 -2.50 11.49 -15.68
C ILE A 180 -2.89 10.02 -15.53
N TYR A 181 -3.92 9.57 -16.26
CA TYR A 181 -4.43 8.21 -16.14
C TYR A 181 -3.57 7.17 -16.86
N ALA A 182 -2.83 7.56 -17.90
CA ALA A 182 -1.87 6.66 -18.54
C ALA A 182 -0.72 6.27 -17.60
N GLU A 183 -0.22 7.22 -16.80
CA GLU A 183 0.87 6.98 -15.84
C GLU A 183 0.55 7.58 -14.45
N PRO A 184 -0.29 6.92 -13.63
CA PRO A 184 -0.75 7.48 -12.35
C PRO A 184 0.36 7.58 -11.28
N PHE A 185 1.47 6.87 -11.45
CA PHE A 185 2.61 6.85 -10.52
C PHE A 185 3.81 7.68 -10.99
N ALA A 186 3.69 8.42 -12.10
CA ALA A 186 4.76 9.29 -12.59
C ALA A 186 5.14 10.32 -11.51
N LYS A 187 6.45 10.49 -11.27
CA LYS A 187 6.96 11.44 -10.28
C LYS A 187 6.94 12.85 -10.83
N SER A 188 6.16 13.72 -10.20
CA SER A 188 6.14 15.15 -10.54
C SER A 188 7.34 15.87 -9.94
N GLU A 189 8.15 16.51 -10.80
CA GLU A 189 9.20 17.42 -10.37
C GLU A 189 8.58 18.70 -9.80
N SER A 190 9.12 19.20 -8.69
CA SER A 190 8.70 20.48 -8.13
C SER A 190 9.17 21.61 -9.05
N LEU A 191 8.30 22.56 -9.35
CA LEU A 191 8.66 23.77 -10.09
C LEU A 191 9.79 24.51 -9.38
N GLU A 192 10.93 24.69 -10.05
CA GLU A 192 11.98 25.53 -9.50
C GLU A 192 11.52 26.98 -9.46
N VAL A 193 11.65 27.62 -8.29
CA VAL A 193 11.33 29.02 -8.10
C VAL A 193 12.65 29.76 -7.97
N VAL A 194 12.87 30.73 -8.85
CA VAL A 194 14.08 31.55 -8.85
C VAL A 194 14.11 32.38 -7.56
N GLU A 195 15.30 32.59 -7.00
CA GLU A 195 15.49 33.32 -5.73
C GLU A 195 14.83 34.71 -5.75
N GLU A 196 14.90 35.42 -6.89
CA GLU A 196 14.22 36.71 -7.08
C GLU A 196 12.70 36.64 -6.92
N VAL A 197 12.06 35.54 -7.32
CA VAL A 197 10.61 35.33 -7.16
C VAL A 197 10.30 35.03 -5.69
N GLU A 198 11.11 34.21 -5.03
CA GLU A 198 10.96 33.93 -3.59
C GLU A 198 11.07 35.22 -2.77
N GLU A 199 12.04 36.08 -3.05
CA GLU A 199 12.20 37.36 -2.35
C GLU A 199 10.98 38.29 -2.52
N ARG A 200 10.40 38.35 -3.73
CA ARG A 200 9.17 39.13 -3.96
C ARG A 200 7.99 38.58 -3.18
N LEU A 201 7.80 37.26 -3.19
CA LEU A 201 6.70 36.62 -2.46
C LEU A 201 6.87 36.73 -0.94
N GLU A 202 8.10 36.61 -0.45
CA GLU A 202 8.43 36.84 0.96
C GLU A 202 8.05 38.26 1.37
N LYS A 203 8.44 39.27 0.58
CA LYS A 203 8.08 40.66 0.85
C LYS A 203 6.56 40.89 0.85
N ARG A 204 5.84 40.21 -0.04
CA ARG A 204 4.37 40.34 -0.18
C ARG A 204 3.62 39.66 0.97
N HIS A 205 4.05 38.47 1.38
CA HIS A 205 3.27 37.60 2.28
C HIS A 205 3.82 37.46 3.70
N ARG A 206 5.00 38.01 4.03
CA ARG A 206 5.57 37.90 5.38
C ARG A 206 4.59 38.29 6.49
N ALA A 207 3.96 39.46 6.37
CA ALA A 207 3.01 39.94 7.38
C ALA A 207 1.79 39.02 7.52
N ASP A 208 1.34 38.42 6.42
CA ASP A 208 0.22 37.48 6.42
C ASP A 208 0.61 36.14 7.06
N ILE A 209 1.81 35.63 6.76
CA ILE A 209 2.36 34.41 7.37
C ILE A 209 2.51 34.61 8.88
N ASP A 210 3.09 35.73 9.29
CA ASP A 210 3.29 36.08 10.71
C ASP A 210 1.94 36.17 11.44
N TRP A 211 0.92 36.74 10.79
CA TRP A 211 -0.44 36.80 11.32
C TRP A 211 -1.06 35.41 11.51
N VAL A 212 -0.98 34.51 10.50
CA VAL A 212 -1.51 33.14 10.60
C VAL A 212 -0.83 32.38 11.75
N ASN A 213 0.50 32.43 11.83
CA ASN A 213 1.27 31.76 12.87
C ASN A 213 0.94 32.30 14.27
N SER A 214 0.80 33.62 14.40
CA SER A 214 0.45 34.25 15.67
C SER A 214 -0.98 33.91 16.10
N HIS A 215 -1.93 33.98 15.18
CA HIS A 215 -3.36 33.87 15.48
C HIS A 215 -3.80 32.42 15.71
N PHE A 216 -3.31 31.46 14.91
CA PHE A 216 -3.76 30.06 14.97
C PHE A 216 -2.76 29.09 15.60
N PHE A 217 -1.47 29.45 15.64
CA PHE A 217 -0.41 28.54 16.08
C PHE A 217 0.38 29.09 17.28
N GLY A 218 -0.18 30.08 18.00
CA GLY A 218 0.45 30.63 19.20
C GLY A 218 1.82 31.26 18.97
N GLY A 219 2.09 31.71 17.74
CA GLY A 219 3.38 32.27 17.33
C GLY A 219 4.42 31.23 16.90
N ALA A 220 4.08 29.93 16.88
CA ALA A 220 4.96 28.91 16.33
C ALA A 220 5.11 29.06 14.81
N ASP A 221 6.33 28.88 14.30
CA ASP A 221 6.67 28.97 12.87
C ASP A 221 6.21 27.71 12.13
N VAL A 222 4.90 27.59 11.91
CA VAL A 222 4.25 26.41 11.33
C VAL A 222 3.98 26.60 9.83
N VAL A 223 3.45 27.76 9.44
CA VAL A 223 3.26 28.16 8.04
C VAL A 223 4.44 29.01 7.60
N SER A 224 4.95 28.76 6.40
CA SER A 224 6.10 29.45 5.84
C SER A 224 5.95 29.69 4.34
N LEU A 225 6.94 30.35 3.74
CA LEU A 225 6.95 30.62 2.30
C LEU A 225 7.13 29.33 1.47
N SER A 226 8.21 28.58 1.68
CA SER A 226 8.63 27.46 0.82
C SER A 226 8.74 26.11 1.55
N GLY A 227 8.49 26.05 2.87
CA GLY A 227 8.45 24.80 3.65
C GLY A 227 9.79 24.19 4.05
N GLU A 228 10.93 24.75 3.63
CA GLU A 228 12.26 24.21 3.96
C GLU A 228 13.26 25.34 4.22
N ARG A 229 13.55 25.63 5.49
CA ARG A 229 14.66 26.56 5.86
C ARG A 229 16.02 25.89 6.02
N ASN A 230 16.17 24.59 5.72
CA ASN A 230 17.47 23.92 5.68
C ASN A 230 18.08 23.95 4.28
N LYS A 231 18.50 25.15 3.84
CA LYS A 231 19.36 25.36 2.65
C LYS A 231 20.69 24.57 2.72
N ALA A 232 21.08 24.06 3.89
CA ALA A 232 22.34 23.35 4.12
C ALA A 232 22.37 21.87 3.66
N GLU A 233 21.24 21.16 3.65
CA GLU A 233 21.20 19.72 3.31
C GLU A 233 20.96 19.46 1.81
N ARG A 234 20.43 20.43 1.06
CA ARG A 234 20.17 20.30 -0.39
C ARG A 234 21.42 20.21 -1.25
N ARG A 235 22.59 20.64 -0.76
CA ARG A 235 23.85 20.64 -1.55
C ARG A 235 24.54 19.28 -1.61
N THR A 236 24.18 18.32 -0.76
CA THR A 236 24.83 16.99 -0.72
C THR A 236 24.07 15.91 -1.49
N PHE A 237 22.76 16.07 -1.75
CA PHE A 237 21.95 15.06 -2.45
C PHE A 237 21.83 15.27 -3.98
N THR A 238 22.12 16.46 -4.50
CA THR A 238 21.92 16.81 -5.92
C THR A 238 22.98 16.24 -6.88
N ALA A 239 24.10 15.71 -6.36
CA ALA A 239 25.21 15.20 -7.18
C ALA A 239 25.17 13.69 -7.47
N GLN A 240 24.33 12.91 -6.77
CA GLN A 240 24.27 11.44 -6.95
C GLN A 240 23.02 10.91 -7.68
N ALA A 241 21.94 11.69 -7.78
CA ALA A 241 20.70 11.27 -8.46
C ALA A 241 20.78 11.41 -10.01
N SER A 242 21.64 12.31 -10.49
CA SER A 242 21.62 12.84 -11.85
C SER A 242 22.11 11.88 -12.96
N ARG A 243 22.62 10.69 -12.63
CA ARG A 243 23.08 9.70 -13.63
C ARG A 243 22.12 8.53 -13.89
N LYS A 244 21.14 8.29 -13.02
CA LYS A 244 20.14 7.21 -13.20
C LYS A 244 18.82 7.71 -13.80
N GLU A 245 18.51 8.99 -13.63
CA GLU A 245 17.23 9.61 -14.05
C GLU A 245 17.20 10.03 -15.54
N GLN A 246 18.35 10.30 -16.17
CA GLN A 246 18.39 10.74 -17.58
C GLN A 246 17.92 9.67 -18.58
N GLY A 247 18.10 8.38 -18.28
CA GLY A 247 17.63 7.29 -19.16
C GLY A 247 16.12 7.05 -19.10
N ASP A 248 15.50 7.30 -17.95
CA ASP A 248 14.06 7.11 -17.72
C ASP A 248 13.26 8.35 -18.18
N ALA A 249 13.85 9.55 -18.05
CA ALA A 249 13.26 10.82 -18.48
C ALA A 249 13.06 10.93 -20.00
N VAL A 250 14.01 10.46 -20.82
CA VAL A 250 13.86 10.44 -22.29
C VAL A 250 12.74 9.49 -22.73
N GLY A 251 12.59 8.36 -22.02
CA GLY A 251 11.47 7.43 -22.23
C GLY A 251 10.12 8.04 -21.85
N HIS A 252 10.05 8.75 -20.72
CA HIS A 252 8.84 9.45 -20.27
C HIS A 252 8.39 10.52 -21.26
N GLU A 253 9.32 11.36 -21.73
CA GLU A 253 9.01 12.42 -22.67
C GLU A 253 8.40 11.87 -23.96
N THR A 254 9.02 10.84 -24.53
CA THR A 254 8.54 10.19 -25.76
C THR A 254 7.10 9.67 -25.59
N ARG A 255 6.82 8.99 -24.47
CA ARG A 255 5.47 8.48 -24.17
C ARG A 255 4.42 9.57 -24.02
N VAL A 256 4.77 10.69 -23.37
CA VAL A 256 3.87 11.85 -23.24
C VAL A 256 3.54 12.42 -24.62
N TRP A 257 4.54 12.54 -25.51
CA TRP A 257 4.31 12.98 -26.88
C TRP A 257 3.41 12.03 -27.66
N ASP A 258 3.63 10.72 -27.55
CA ASP A 258 2.81 9.70 -28.22
C ASP A 258 1.35 9.76 -27.74
N LEU A 259 1.11 9.91 -26.43
CA LEU A 259 -0.24 10.03 -25.88
C LEU A 259 -1.00 11.24 -26.43
N VAL A 260 -0.32 12.38 -26.57
CA VAL A 260 -0.91 13.60 -27.14
C VAL A 260 -1.09 13.47 -28.65
N LEU A 261 -0.17 12.82 -29.35
CA LEU A 261 -0.28 12.57 -30.79
C LEU A 261 -1.46 11.64 -31.10
N ASP A 262 -1.59 10.53 -30.37
CA ASP A 262 -2.71 9.61 -30.49
C ASP A 262 -4.05 10.32 -30.24
N TRP A 263 -4.12 11.11 -29.16
CA TRP A 263 -5.28 11.95 -28.90
C TRP A 263 -5.57 12.91 -30.06
N ALA A 264 -4.56 13.57 -30.61
CA ALA A 264 -4.72 14.49 -31.73
C ALA A 264 -5.21 13.77 -32.99
N LEU A 265 -4.68 12.58 -33.28
CA LEU A 265 -5.13 11.73 -34.39
C LEU A 265 -6.59 11.29 -34.20
N GLU A 266 -6.97 10.85 -33.00
CA GLU A 266 -8.37 10.52 -32.66
C GLU A 266 -9.29 11.73 -32.89
N LYS A 267 -8.90 12.94 -32.45
CA LYS A 267 -9.67 14.16 -32.68
C LYS A 267 -9.75 14.55 -34.14
N ILE A 268 -8.69 14.38 -34.91
CA ILE A 268 -8.69 14.63 -36.35
C ILE A 268 -9.65 13.64 -37.05
N VAL A 269 -9.62 12.36 -36.68
CA VAL A 269 -10.56 11.36 -37.24
C VAL A 269 -12.01 11.70 -36.89
N LEU A 270 -12.29 12.04 -35.64
CA LEU A 270 -13.62 12.44 -35.18
C LEU A 270 -14.11 13.73 -35.87
N THR A 271 -13.22 14.70 -36.10
CA THR A 271 -13.55 15.95 -36.80
C THR A 271 -13.70 15.76 -38.32
N GLN A 272 -13.00 14.81 -38.92
CA GLN A 272 -13.22 14.43 -40.34
C GLN A 272 -14.56 13.70 -40.54
N GLN A 273 -14.94 12.84 -39.59
CA GLN A 273 -16.25 12.19 -39.59
C GLN A 273 -17.39 13.21 -39.38
N SER A 274 -17.20 14.20 -38.50
CA SER A 274 -18.19 15.27 -38.32
C SER A 274 -18.24 16.22 -39.51
N GLY A 275 -17.10 16.58 -40.13
CA GLY A 275 -17.06 17.39 -41.36
C GLY A 275 -17.81 16.74 -42.54
N ALA A 276 -17.63 15.42 -42.73
CA ALA A 276 -18.41 14.66 -43.71
C ALA A 276 -19.91 14.65 -43.40
N SER A 277 -20.28 14.62 -42.11
CA SER A 277 -21.67 14.67 -41.66
C SER A 277 -22.33 16.04 -41.88
N HIS A 278 -21.59 17.15 -41.70
CA HIS A 278 -22.10 18.50 -42.02
C HIS A 278 -22.30 18.70 -43.53
N VAL A 279 -21.38 18.19 -44.35
CA VAL A 279 -21.53 18.19 -45.81
C VAL A 279 -22.71 17.34 -46.24
N ALA A 280 -22.84 16.12 -45.68
CA ALA A 280 -23.98 15.25 -45.96
C ALA A 280 -25.31 15.88 -45.53
N SER A 281 -25.38 16.48 -44.35
CA SER A 281 -26.57 17.17 -43.83
C SER A 281 -26.95 18.38 -44.68
N ALA A 282 -25.98 19.23 -45.05
CA ALA A 282 -26.23 20.39 -45.89
C ALA A 282 -26.67 20.02 -47.32
N LEU A 283 -26.13 18.93 -47.88
CA LEU A 283 -26.56 18.39 -49.17
C LEU A 283 -27.98 17.80 -49.10
N LEU A 284 -28.34 17.14 -47.99
CA LEU A 284 -29.68 16.62 -47.76
C LEU A 284 -30.71 17.72 -47.49
N ASN A 285 -30.28 18.86 -46.93
CA ASN A 285 -31.13 20.02 -46.64
C ASN A 285 -31.29 20.99 -47.82
N ILE A 286 -30.84 20.63 -49.04
CA ILE A 286 -31.12 21.43 -50.23
C ILE A 286 -32.61 21.34 -50.55
N ASP A 287 -33.32 22.42 -50.29
CA ASP A 287 -34.74 22.54 -50.63
C ASP A 287 -34.90 22.95 -52.11
N TRP A 288 -35.04 21.94 -52.97
CA TRP A 288 -35.20 22.12 -54.40
C TRP A 288 -36.51 22.82 -54.80
N HIS A 289 -37.51 22.91 -53.91
CA HIS A 289 -38.73 23.66 -54.21
C HIS A 289 -38.47 25.16 -54.33
N LEU A 290 -37.44 25.66 -53.66
CA LEU A 290 -37.01 27.06 -53.73
C LEU A 290 -36.14 27.36 -54.95
N ALA A 291 -35.73 26.34 -55.74
CA ALA A 291 -34.90 26.55 -56.92
C ALA A 291 -35.62 27.34 -58.04
N SER A 292 -36.96 27.35 -58.03
CA SER A 292 -37.79 28.08 -58.99
C SER A 292 -38.21 29.47 -58.50
N ASP A 293 -37.72 29.92 -57.33
CA ASP A 293 -38.03 31.23 -56.80
C ASP A 293 -37.47 32.34 -57.72
N PRO A 294 -38.25 33.37 -58.08
CA PRO A 294 -37.81 34.44 -58.99
C PRO A 294 -36.57 35.21 -58.52
N LEU A 295 -36.23 35.11 -57.23
CA LEU A 295 -35.10 35.79 -56.60
C LEU A 295 -33.78 35.00 -56.71
N ILE A 296 -33.83 33.76 -57.20
CA ILE A 296 -32.65 32.93 -57.44
C ILE A 296 -32.08 33.22 -58.83
N PRO A 297 -30.78 33.57 -58.95
CA PRO A 297 -30.12 33.73 -60.23
C PRO A 297 -30.20 32.46 -61.09
N GLN A 298 -30.32 32.64 -62.41
CA GLN A 298 -30.43 31.51 -63.34
C GLN A 298 -29.17 30.62 -63.35
N ASP A 299 -28.03 31.16 -62.92
CA ASP A 299 -26.74 30.48 -62.82
C ASP A 299 -26.39 30.04 -61.39
N PHE A 300 -27.34 30.09 -60.46
CA PHE A 300 -27.13 29.70 -59.07
C PHE A 300 -26.90 28.19 -58.92
N ASP A 301 -25.71 27.83 -58.44
CA ASP A 301 -25.34 26.46 -58.11
C ASP A 301 -25.34 26.29 -56.57
N PRO A 302 -26.33 25.57 -55.99
CA PRO A 302 -26.46 25.42 -54.54
C PRO A 302 -25.28 24.67 -53.92
N ILE A 303 -24.62 23.78 -54.68
CA ILE A 303 -23.46 23.04 -54.21
C ILE A 303 -22.24 23.95 -54.22
N ALA A 304 -22.01 24.69 -55.32
CA ALA A 304 -20.94 25.69 -55.37
C ALA A 304 -21.13 26.78 -54.31
N TYR A 305 -22.37 27.18 -54.03
CA TYR A 305 -22.69 28.16 -52.99
C TYR A 305 -22.31 27.66 -51.59
N LEU A 306 -22.64 26.41 -51.23
CA LEU A 306 -22.23 25.83 -49.95
C LEU A 306 -20.70 25.66 -49.84
N LEU A 307 -20.04 25.27 -50.92
CA LEU A 307 -18.59 25.07 -50.95
C LEU A 307 -17.79 26.38 -50.88
N ASN A 308 -18.31 27.45 -51.46
CA ASN A 308 -17.68 28.77 -51.43
C ASN A 308 -18.01 29.58 -50.16
N ASN A 309 -19.01 29.16 -49.39
CA ASN A 309 -19.48 29.85 -48.18
C ASN A 309 -19.53 28.86 -47.00
N THR A 310 -18.34 28.54 -46.46
CA THR A 310 -18.15 27.48 -45.45
C THR A 310 -18.89 27.71 -44.15
N ASP A 311 -19.22 28.96 -43.83
CA ASP A 311 -20.07 29.35 -42.70
C ASP A 311 -21.53 28.91 -42.90
N VAL A 312 -22.07 29.01 -44.11
CA VAL A 312 -23.42 28.53 -44.47
C VAL A 312 -23.46 27.01 -44.42
N LEU A 313 -22.40 26.35 -44.89
CA LEU A 313 -22.22 24.90 -44.81
C LEU A 313 -22.14 24.40 -43.36
N ALA A 314 -21.37 25.08 -42.51
CA ALA A 314 -21.24 24.74 -41.09
C ALA A 314 -22.56 24.95 -40.31
N ALA A 315 -23.36 25.95 -40.70
CA ALA A 315 -24.68 26.21 -40.12
C ALA A 315 -25.75 25.18 -40.54
N GLY A 316 -25.49 24.36 -41.58
CA GLY A 316 -26.42 23.34 -42.08
C GLY A 316 -27.71 23.90 -42.69
N THR A 317 -27.73 25.21 -43.02
CA THR A 317 -28.88 25.94 -43.55
C THR A 317 -29.07 25.65 -45.04
N SER A 318 -30.32 25.57 -45.50
CA SER A 318 -30.63 25.40 -46.93
C SER A 318 -30.02 26.54 -47.76
N PRO A 319 -29.24 26.24 -48.83
CA PRO A 319 -28.54 27.25 -49.62
C PRO A 319 -29.50 28.22 -50.31
N TYR A 320 -30.63 27.74 -50.83
CA TYR A 320 -31.65 28.58 -51.45
C TYR A 320 -32.31 29.50 -50.42
N ALA A 321 -32.73 28.96 -49.27
CA ALA A 321 -33.35 29.75 -48.21
C ALA A 321 -32.39 30.83 -47.69
N HIS A 322 -31.12 30.48 -47.46
CA HIS A 322 -30.10 31.41 -47.04
C HIS A 322 -29.87 32.52 -48.07
N PHE A 323 -29.74 32.16 -49.35
CA PHE A 323 -29.50 33.14 -50.41
C PHE A 323 -30.67 34.12 -50.56
N ILE A 324 -31.91 33.64 -50.52
CA ILE A 324 -33.13 34.45 -50.62
C ILE A 324 -33.25 35.43 -49.45
N THR A 325 -32.96 34.97 -48.24
CA THR A 325 -33.20 35.74 -47.00
C THR A 325 -32.05 36.70 -46.67
N HIS A 326 -30.80 36.28 -46.86
CA HIS A 326 -29.62 37.03 -46.41
C HIS A 326 -28.56 37.12 -47.51
N GLY A 327 -28.21 36.00 -48.15
CA GLY A 327 -27.01 35.86 -48.98
C GLY A 327 -26.91 36.80 -50.18
N ARG A 328 -28.05 37.24 -50.76
CA ARG A 328 -28.06 38.23 -51.86
C ARG A 328 -27.71 39.66 -51.44
N TYR A 329 -27.83 39.97 -50.15
CA TYR A 329 -27.52 41.28 -49.57
C TYR A 329 -26.12 41.33 -48.96
N GLU A 330 -25.49 40.17 -48.79
CA GLU A 330 -24.16 40.04 -48.23
C GLU A 330 -23.09 40.20 -49.31
N ILE A 331 -22.13 41.09 -49.06
CA ILE A 331 -21.06 41.40 -50.00
C ILE A 331 -20.04 40.24 -50.03
N GLY A 332 -19.69 39.77 -51.23
CA GLY A 332 -18.62 38.77 -51.42
C GLY A 332 -19.07 37.31 -51.47
N ARG A 333 -20.38 37.04 -51.41
CA ARG A 333 -20.92 35.68 -51.61
C ARG A 333 -20.75 35.25 -53.06
N VAL A 334 -20.21 34.05 -53.27
CA VAL A 334 -20.04 33.45 -54.60
C VAL A 334 -20.97 32.23 -54.72
N TRP A 335 -21.82 32.23 -55.74
CA TRP A 335 -22.87 31.21 -55.96
C TRP A 335 -22.79 30.48 -57.30
N THR A 336 -21.74 30.72 -58.08
CA THR A 336 -21.52 30.06 -59.38
C THR A 336 -20.24 29.24 -59.36
N ALA A 337 -20.18 28.20 -60.18
CA ALA A 337 -18.98 27.37 -60.37
C ALA A 337 -17.94 28.02 -61.33
N GLY A 338 -18.16 29.26 -61.77
CA GLY A 338 -17.38 29.93 -62.81
C GLY A 338 -15.90 30.14 -62.44
N ALA A 339 -15.01 29.88 -63.41
CA ALA A 339 -13.56 29.79 -63.28
C ALA A 339 -12.93 30.98 -62.53
N ASN A 340 -12.72 30.80 -61.23
CA ASN A 340 -11.90 31.70 -60.43
C ASN A 340 -10.45 31.55 -60.93
N ILE A 341 -9.94 32.55 -61.67
CA ILE A 341 -8.52 32.64 -62.08
C ILE A 341 -7.60 32.56 -60.84
N GLY A 342 -8.11 32.97 -59.67
CA GLY A 342 -7.48 32.77 -58.37
C GLY A 342 -7.39 31.31 -57.92
N TRP A 343 -8.39 30.46 -58.22
CA TRP A 343 -8.34 29.02 -57.89
C TRP A 343 -7.39 28.27 -58.80
N SER A 344 -7.21 28.65 -60.07
CA SER A 344 -6.23 27.98 -60.95
C SER A 344 -4.79 28.28 -60.51
N ARG A 345 -4.48 29.56 -60.20
CA ARG A 345 -3.19 29.94 -59.61
C ARG A 345 -2.98 29.39 -58.21
N ALA A 346 -4.01 29.39 -57.37
CA ALA A 346 -3.94 28.79 -56.04
C ALA A 346 -3.79 27.27 -56.15
N LYS A 347 -4.45 26.59 -57.09
CA LYS A 347 -4.34 25.14 -57.31
C LYS A 347 -2.97 24.75 -57.84
N GLU A 348 -2.35 25.54 -58.71
CA GLU A 348 -0.95 25.36 -59.10
C GLU A 348 0.00 25.60 -57.93
N GLY A 349 -0.16 26.69 -57.17
CA GLY A 349 0.66 26.98 -55.99
C GLY A 349 0.45 25.99 -54.83
N PHE A 350 -0.77 25.47 -54.65
CA PHE A 350 -1.09 24.39 -53.72
C PHE A 350 -0.50 23.08 -54.22
N ALA A 351 -0.59 22.75 -55.52
CA ALA A 351 0.01 21.53 -56.05
C ALA A 351 1.55 21.54 -55.93
N GLU A 352 2.18 22.69 -56.17
CA GLU A 352 3.63 22.88 -55.99
C GLU A 352 4.03 22.79 -54.52
N LYS A 353 3.31 23.47 -53.62
CA LYS A 353 3.55 23.35 -52.17
C LYS A 353 3.24 21.97 -51.62
N THR A 354 2.20 21.30 -52.09
CA THR A 354 1.87 19.92 -51.71
C THR A 354 2.94 18.95 -52.20
N LYS A 355 3.53 19.20 -53.37
CA LYS A 355 4.67 18.43 -53.86
C LYS A 355 5.91 18.66 -52.99
N GLU A 356 6.27 19.91 -52.68
CA GLU A 356 7.35 20.22 -51.73
C GLU A 356 7.13 19.57 -50.35
N LEU A 357 5.88 19.61 -49.85
CA LEU A 357 5.53 19.01 -48.57
C LEU A 357 5.64 17.48 -48.60
N ASN A 358 5.25 16.85 -49.72
CA ASN A 358 5.40 15.41 -49.91
C ASN A 358 6.87 15.01 -50.07
N ASP A 359 7.66 15.77 -50.81
CA ASP A 359 9.10 15.52 -50.98
C ASP A 359 9.85 15.65 -49.63
N LEU A 360 9.54 16.70 -48.85
CA LEU A 360 10.05 16.87 -47.48
C LEU A 360 9.56 15.77 -46.54
N ARG A 361 8.33 15.30 -46.69
CA ARG A 361 7.78 14.19 -45.90
C ARG A 361 8.47 12.88 -46.24
N GLU A 362 8.72 12.59 -47.51
CA GLU A 362 9.48 11.42 -47.94
C GLU A 362 10.94 11.48 -47.50
N GLU A 363 11.55 12.66 -47.44
CA GLU A 363 12.90 12.85 -46.90
C GLU A 363 12.93 12.66 -45.38
N LEU A 364 11.96 13.22 -44.65
CA LEU A 364 11.81 13.02 -43.21
C LEU A 364 11.51 11.56 -42.87
N ASP A 365 10.66 10.88 -43.64
CA ASP A 365 10.35 9.46 -43.45
C ASP A 365 11.59 8.60 -43.73
N ARG A 366 12.42 8.96 -44.72
CA ARG A 366 13.71 8.29 -44.98
C ARG A 366 14.71 8.50 -43.85
N GLU A 367 14.84 9.72 -43.32
CA GLU A 367 15.71 10.00 -42.17
C GLU A 367 15.22 9.29 -40.91
N ARG A 368 13.90 9.26 -40.69
CA ARG A 368 13.29 8.56 -39.56
C ARG A 368 13.49 7.05 -39.67
N ILE A 369 13.26 6.44 -40.83
CA ILE A 369 13.54 5.01 -41.05
C ILE A 369 15.02 4.70 -40.80
N LYS A 370 15.93 5.59 -41.22
CA LYS A 370 17.37 5.44 -40.97
C LYS A 370 17.71 5.55 -39.47
N SER A 371 17.17 6.55 -38.78
CA SER A 371 17.33 6.75 -37.35
C SER A 371 16.75 5.58 -36.54
N ASP A 372 15.55 5.12 -36.91
CA ASP A 372 14.89 3.96 -36.30
C ASP A 372 15.69 2.67 -36.55
N ALA A 373 16.28 2.50 -37.74
CA ALA A 373 17.16 1.36 -38.03
C ALA A 373 18.47 1.42 -37.24
N GLU A 374 19.07 2.60 -37.06
CA GLU A 374 20.27 2.80 -36.23
C GLU A 374 19.96 2.56 -34.75
N CYS A 375 18.83 3.07 -34.26
CA CYS A 375 18.32 2.83 -32.92
C CYS A 375 18.05 1.35 -32.68
N ALA A 376 17.31 0.69 -33.59
CA ALA A 376 17.04 -0.74 -33.52
C ALA A 376 18.32 -1.57 -33.50
N LYS A 377 19.33 -1.21 -34.31
CA LYS A 377 20.65 -1.86 -34.32
C LYS A 377 21.37 -1.69 -32.98
N ALA A 378 21.34 -0.49 -32.40
CA ALA A 378 21.91 -0.22 -31.07
C ALA A 378 21.18 -1.02 -29.97
N THR A 379 19.84 -1.04 -29.98
CA THR A 379 19.02 -1.84 -29.05
C THR A 379 19.32 -3.32 -29.17
N LEU A 380 19.49 -3.84 -30.39
CA LEU A 380 19.80 -5.26 -30.62
C LEU A 380 21.21 -5.61 -30.14
N SER A 381 22.17 -4.69 -30.26
CA SER A 381 23.51 -4.84 -29.66
C SER A 381 23.45 -4.88 -28.13
N ALA A 382 22.77 -3.90 -27.52
CA ALA A 382 22.61 -3.84 -26.06
C ALA A 382 21.86 -5.08 -25.53
N ARG A 383 20.83 -5.55 -26.24
CA ARG A 383 20.11 -6.78 -25.88
C ARG A 383 21.00 -8.02 -25.92
N ARG A 384 21.89 -8.14 -26.91
CA ARG A 384 22.87 -9.23 -26.98
C ARG A 384 23.87 -9.18 -25.83
N GLU A 385 24.33 -7.98 -25.45
CA GLU A 385 25.22 -7.80 -24.29
C GLU A 385 24.52 -8.21 -22.99
N VAL A 386 23.28 -7.77 -22.77
CA VAL A 386 22.47 -8.16 -21.60
C VAL A 386 22.23 -9.67 -21.58
N GLU A 387 21.89 -10.27 -22.72
CA GLU A 387 21.68 -11.72 -22.82
C GLU A 387 22.97 -12.51 -22.51
N ALA A 388 24.13 -12.02 -22.96
CA ALA A 388 25.42 -12.62 -22.63
C ALA A 388 25.73 -12.52 -21.12
N LEU A 389 25.44 -11.38 -20.49
CA LEU A 389 25.60 -11.21 -19.04
C LEU A 389 24.66 -12.11 -18.24
N LEU A 390 23.40 -12.25 -18.67
CA LEU A 390 22.42 -13.14 -18.03
C LEU A 390 22.85 -14.61 -18.13
N ARG A 391 23.38 -15.04 -19.28
CA ARG A 391 23.94 -16.40 -19.43
C ARG A 391 25.13 -16.61 -18.51
N GLN A 392 26.05 -15.66 -18.43
CA GLN A 392 27.18 -15.74 -17.52
C GLN A 392 26.75 -15.80 -16.04
N GLN A 393 25.70 -15.06 -15.67
CA GLN A 393 25.13 -15.10 -14.33
C GLN A 393 24.48 -16.46 -14.04
N ALA A 394 23.71 -17.01 -14.98
CA ALA A 394 23.10 -18.33 -14.84
C ALA A 394 24.15 -19.45 -14.70
N GLU A 395 25.25 -19.39 -15.44
CA GLU A 395 26.38 -20.33 -15.31
C GLU A 395 27.04 -20.24 -13.93
N ARG A 396 27.19 -19.03 -13.37
CA ARG A 396 27.71 -18.84 -12.01
C ARG A 396 26.76 -19.43 -10.98
N GLU A 397 25.46 -19.16 -11.09
CA GLU A 397 24.44 -19.68 -10.17
C GLU A 397 24.37 -21.21 -10.19
N LEU A 398 24.47 -21.83 -11.38
CA LEU A 398 24.56 -23.28 -11.53
C LEU A 398 25.80 -23.84 -10.80
N LYS A 399 26.96 -23.22 -11.00
CA LYS A 399 28.19 -23.63 -10.33
C LYS A 399 28.10 -23.50 -8.81
N TYR A 400 27.52 -22.40 -8.31
CA TYR A 400 27.29 -22.23 -6.88
C TYR A 400 26.32 -23.28 -6.31
N ALA A 401 25.27 -23.62 -7.06
CA ALA A 401 24.33 -24.67 -6.66
C ALA A 401 25.00 -26.06 -6.61
N GLU A 402 25.87 -26.38 -7.56
CA GLU A 402 26.67 -27.61 -7.55
C GLU A 402 27.63 -27.65 -6.34
N GLU A 403 28.33 -26.55 -6.05
CA GLU A 403 29.21 -26.42 -4.89
C GLU A 403 28.44 -26.61 -3.56
N LEU A 404 27.24 -26.02 -3.45
CA LEU A 404 26.35 -26.22 -2.30
C LEU A 404 25.87 -27.66 -2.16
N ALA A 405 25.48 -28.32 -3.26
CA ALA A 405 25.07 -29.72 -3.24
C ALA A 405 26.20 -30.64 -2.81
N HIS A 406 27.43 -30.38 -3.27
CA HIS A 406 28.62 -31.11 -2.83
C HIS A 406 28.93 -30.89 -1.35
N ALA A 407 28.80 -29.66 -0.86
CA ALA A 407 28.99 -29.34 0.55
C ALA A 407 27.96 -30.06 1.44
N HIS A 408 26.67 -30.02 1.07
CA HIS A 408 25.61 -30.74 1.78
C HIS A 408 25.85 -32.25 1.79
N SER A 409 26.19 -32.85 0.64
CA SER A 409 26.51 -34.29 0.55
C SER A 409 27.70 -34.70 1.43
N ARG A 410 28.69 -33.81 1.60
CA ARG A 410 29.84 -34.07 2.49
C ARG A 410 29.40 -34.02 3.95
N ILE A 411 28.63 -33.00 4.33
CA ILE A 411 28.08 -32.86 5.69
C ILE A 411 27.21 -34.06 6.05
N ASP A 412 26.35 -34.51 5.14
CA ASP A 412 25.48 -35.67 5.37
C ASP A 412 26.28 -36.97 5.54
N ARG A 413 27.35 -37.17 4.76
CA ARG A 413 28.25 -38.31 4.94
C ARG A 413 28.97 -38.30 6.29
N GLU A 414 29.48 -37.14 6.70
CA GLU A 414 30.14 -36.99 8.01
C GLU A 414 29.15 -37.23 9.17
N ARG A 415 27.89 -36.81 9.01
CA ARG A 415 26.80 -37.06 9.98
C ARG A 415 26.47 -38.55 10.07
N CYS A 416 26.23 -39.22 8.96
CA CYS A 416 25.94 -40.66 8.96
C CYS A 416 27.07 -41.47 9.60
N ALA A 417 28.33 -41.13 9.31
CA ALA A 417 29.48 -41.78 9.94
C ALA A 417 29.55 -41.56 11.46
N SER A 418 29.16 -40.36 11.92
CA SER A 418 29.12 -40.03 13.36
C SER A 418 28.03 -40.81 14.10
N ILE A 419 26.85 -40.93 13.49
CA ILE A 419 25.73 -41.73 14.03
C ILE A 419 26.13 -43.21 14.11
N GLU A 420 26.67 -43.76 13.03
CA GLU A 420 27.10 -45.17 12.98
C GLU A 420 28.17 -45.48 14.04
N THR A 421 29.07 -44.54 14.29
CA THR A 421 30.10 -44.66 15.35
C THR A 421 29.46 -44.64 16.75
N ALA A 422 28.46 -43.79 16.98
CA ALA A 422 27.75 -43.72 18.25
C ALA A 422 26.91 -44.99 18.50
N GLU A 423 26.22 -45.50 17.47
CA GLU A 423 25.45 -46.75 17.57
C GLU A 423 26.35 -47.94 17.93
N LYS A 424 27.50 -48.09 17.25
CA LYS A 424 28.48 -49.14 17.56
C LYS A 424 29.02 -49.06 18.99
N MET A 425 29.09 -47.86 19.56
CA MET A 425 29.60 -47.66 20.92
C MET A 425 28.53 -47.91 21.99
N TYR A 426 27.32 -47.37 21.82
CA TYR A 426 26.32 -47.33 22.88
C TYR A 426 25.36 -48.53 22.88
N VAL A 427 25.07 -49.14 21.72
CA VAL A 427 24.15 -50.30 21.65
C VAL A 427 24.66 -51.49 22.49
N PRO A 428 25.93 -51.92 22.40
CA PRO A 428 26.42 -53.05 23.20
C PRO A 428 26.39 -52.76 24.71
N LEU A 429 26.66 -51.50 25.11
CA LEU A 429 26.58 -51.06 26.50
C LEU A 429 25.14 -51.16 27.01
N ILE A 430 24.16 -50.65 26.27
CA ILE A 430 22.74 -50.73 26.63
C ILE A 430 22.31 -52.20 26.80
N GLU A 431 22.71 -53.10 25.89
CA GLU A 431 22.41 -54.53 26.00
C GLU A 431 23.09 -55.21 27.21
N GLU A 432 24.31 -54.81 27.55
CA GLU A 432 24.99 -55.31 28.75
C GLU A 432 24.29 -54.86 30.03
N TYR A 433 23.95 -53.56 30.12
CA TYR A 433 23.24 -53.02 31.28
C TYR A 433 21.85 -53.65 31.42
N ALA A 434 21.09 -53.79 30.33
CA ALA A 434 19.78 -54.46 30.35
C ALA A 434 19.89 -55.90 30.89
N ARG A 435 20.89 -56.67 30.43
CA ARG A 435 21.15 -58.03 30.96
C ARG A 435 21.45 -58.04 32.45
N ARG A 436 22.28 -57.10 32.94
CA ARG A 436 22.59 -56.96 34.37
C ARG A 436 21.34 -56.60 35.17
N THR A 437 20.52 -55.69 34.66
CA THR A 437 19.27 -55.26 35.28
C THR A 437 18.30 -56.43 35.42
N SER A 438 18.06 -57.22 34.36
CA SER A 438 17.20 -58.41 34.43
C SER A 438 17.73 -59.50 35.37
N ALA A 439 19.06 -59.67 35.46
CA ALA A 439 19.67 -60.60 36.41
C ALA A 439 19.47 -60.15 37.87
N LEU A 440 19.55 -58.85 38.14
CA LEU A 440 19.28 -58.27 39.46
C LEU A 440 17.79 -58.39 39.83
N GLU A 441 16.87 -58.14 38.90
CA GLU A 441 15.42 -58.33 39.11
C GLU A 441 15.09 -59.75 39.53
N LYS A 442 15.65 -60.73 38.80
CA LYS A 442 15.45 -62.15 39.14
C LYS A 442 15.93 -62.48 40.54
N ARG A 443 17.13 -62.03 40.91
CA ARG A 443 17.70 -62.26 42.26
C ARG A 443 16.87 -61.60 43.35
N LEU A 444 16.32 -60.41 43.08
CA LEU A 444 15.47 -59.70 44.03
C LEU A 444 14.15 -60.45 44.25
N LEU A 445 13.54 -61.00 43.20
CA LEU A 445 12.34 -61.82 43.28
C LEU A 445 12.60 -63.13 44.06
N ASP A 446 13.71 -63.80 43.78
CA ASP A 446 14.11 -65.03 44.48
C ASP A 446 14.33 -64.77 45.99
N ALA A 447 15.03 -63.68 46.34
CA ALA A 447 15.27 -63.30 47.73
C ALA A 447 13.99 -62.89 48.47
N GLN A 448 13.06 -62.20 47.80
CA GLN A 448 11.73 -61.91 48.35
C GLN A 448 10.94 -63.18 48.65
N SER A 449 10.94 -64.15 47.73
CA SER A 449 10.29 -65.44 47.95
C SER A 449 10.90 -66.21 49.13
N GLN A 450 12.23 -66.17 49.30
CA GLN A 450 12.89 -66.78 50.45
C GLN A 450 12.47 -66.12 51.77
N LEU A 451 12.40 -64.79 51.81
CA LEU A 451 11.95 -64.04 52.98
C LEU A 451 10.50 -64.40 53.35
N ASP A 452 9.61 -64.48 52.37
CA ASP A 452 8.20 -64.85 52.59
C ASP A 452 8.06 -66.28 53.13
N ASN A 453 8.86 -67.22 52.59
CA ASN A 453 8.88 -68.60 53.10
C ASN A 453 9.37 -68.66 54.56
N SER A 454 10.46 -67.96 54.89
CA SER A 454 10.95 -67.88 56.27
C SER A 454 9.92 -67.22 57.21
N ARG A 455 9.19 -66.21 56.74
CA ARG A 455 8.12 -65.56 57.51
C ARG A 455 6.95 -66.51 57.80
N GLN A 456 6.53 -67.29 56.80
CA GLN A 456 5.49 -68.30 56.97
C GLN A 456 5.93 -69.40 57.96
N GLU A 457 7.19 -69.84 57.89
CA GLU A 457 7.75 -70.82 58.82
C GLU A 457 7.74 -70.31 60.28
N ILE A 458 8.12 -69.05 60.50
CA ILE A 458 8.04 -68.39 61.81
C ILE A 458 6.60 -68.36 62.32
N GLU A 459 5.64 -67.98 61.48
CA GLU A 459 4.24 -67.90 61.87
C GLU A 459 3.69 -69.29 62.29
N LEU A 460 4.11 -70.34 61.58
CA LEU A 460 3.74 -71.72 61.88
C LEU A 460 4.34 -72.21 63.21
N LEU A 461 5.61 -71.89 63.48
CA LEU A 461 6.28 -72.21 64.73
C LEU A 461 5.63 -71.49 65.92
N LEU A 462 5.29 -70.21 65.77
CA LEU A 462 4.59 -69.42 66.80
C LEU A 462 3.19 -69.98 67.09
N ARG A 463 2.45 -70.41 66.06
CA ARG A 463 1.14 -71.08 66.24
C ARG A 463 1.29 -72.40 67.01
N GLN A 464 2.25 -73.25 66.64
CA GLN A 464 2.51 -74.50 67.37
C GLN A 464 2.92 -74.24 68.83
N GLN A 465 3.66 -73.16 69.11
CA GLN A 465 3.99 -72.77 70.49
C GLN A 465 2.74 -72.36 71.26
N LEU A 466 1.86 -71.55 70.66
CA LEU A 466 0.62 -71.13 71.29
C LEU A 466 -0.25 -72.36 71.63
N GLU A 467 -0.41 -73.29 70.69
CA GLU A 467 -1.13 -74.55 70.89
C GLU A 467 -0.50 -75.41 72.00
N ARG A 468 0.83 -75.58 72.01
CA ARG A 468 1.54 -76.32 73.07
C ARG A 468 1.41 -75.66 74.43
N SER A 469 1.52 -74.35 74.52
CA SER A 469 1.36 -73.61 75.78
C SER A 469 -0.07 -73.68 76.30
N GLN A 470 -1.07 -73.62 75.42
CA GLN A 470 -2.49 -73.82 75.76
C GLN A 470 -2.76 -75.26 76.22
N ALA A 471 -2.23 -76.26 75.51
CA ALA A 471 -2.35 -77.67 75.91
C ALA A 471 -1.65 -77.93 77.26
N HIS A 472 -0.47 -77.35 77.48
CA HIS A 472 0.24 -77.43 78.75
C HIS A 472 -0.51 -76.72 79.88
N ALA A 473 -1.09 -75.54 79.64
CA ALA A 473 -1.94 -74.84 80.60
C ALA A 473 -3.20 -75.65 80.94
N GLN A 474 -3.84 -76.29 79.95
CA GLN A 474 -4.97 -77.19 80.15
C GLN A 474 -4.58 -78.46 80.93
N GLN A 475 -3.36 -78.97 80.72
CA GLN A 475 -2.83 -80.13 81.45
C GLN A 475 -2.43 -79.79 82.89
N ILE A 476 -1.89 -78.60 83.14
CA ILE A 476 -1.65 -78.06 84.50
C ILE A 476 -2.97 -77.86 85.25
N ALA A 477 -4.02 -77.38 84.58
CA ALA A 477 -5.35 -77.26 85.16
C ALA A 477 -5.96 -78.63 85.56
N ARG A 478 -5.48 -79.73 84.96
CA ARG A 478 -5.93 -81.11 85.26
C ARG A 478 -5.10 -81.84 86.33
N LEU A 479 -3.90 -81.38 86.68
CA LEU A 479 -2.92 -82.17 87.46
C LEU A 479 -2.40 -81.53 88.76
N HIS A 480 -3.23 -80.79 89.50
CA HIS A 480 -2.85 -80.38 90.87
C HIS A 480 -3.26 -81.41 91.94
N LEU A 481 -2.38 -82.40 92.15
CA LEU A 481 -2.02 -82.99 93.45
C LEU A 481 -0.56 -83.53 93.37
N SER A 482 0.31 -82.94 94.20
CA SER A 482 1.71 -83.25 94.61
C SER A 482 2.88 -83.41 93.60
N VAL A 483 3.79 -82.41 93.65
CA VAL A 483 5.28 -82.36 93.64
C VAL A 483 6.10 -83.27 92.69
N ASP A 484 6.98 -82.69 91.83
CA ASP A 484 8.46 -82.75 91.96
C ASP A 484 9.28 -82.07 90.85
N GLY A 485 10.48 -81.60 91.26
CA GLY A 485 11.36 -80.60 90.65
C GLY A 485 12.16 -81.00 89.40
N GLU A 486 11.85 -82.10 88.72
CA GLU A 486 12.49 -82.46 87.44
C GLU A 486 11.87 -81.74 86.22
N ARG A 487 10.71 -81.09 86.38
CA ARG A 487 10.00 -80.39 85.29
C ARG A 487 10.55 -79.01 84.93
N ALA A 488 11.17 -78.30 85.87
CA ALA A 488 11.69 -76.96 85.61
C ALA A 488 12.93 -76.97 84.68
N ALA A 489 13.78 -78.00 84.78
CA ALA A 489 14.97 -78.14 83.95
C ALA A 489 14.66 -78.51 82.48
N LEU A 490 13.60 -79.30 82.24
CA LEU A 490 13.14 -79.64 80.88
C LEU A 490 12.48 -78.45 80.17
N ILE A 491 11.72 -77.62 80.90
CA ILE A 491 11.10 -76.40 80.37
C ILE A 491 12.17 -75.32 80.09
N ASP A 492 13.17 -75.16 80.97
CA ASP A 492 14.28 -74.22 80.75
C ASP A 492 15.20 -74.65 79.57
N SER A 493 15.46 -75.96 79.44
CA SER A 493 16.21 -76.52 78.30
C SER A 493 15.47 -76.35 76.96
N ALA A 494 14.14 -76.50 76.94
CA ALA A 494 13.34 -76.32 75.74
C ALA A 494 13.27 -74.83 75.33
N ASN A 495 13.06 -73.94 76.30
CA ASN A 495 13.02 -72.49 76.07
C ASN A 495 14.39 -71.95 75.59
N LYS A 496 15.51 -72.43 76.13
CA LYS A 496 16.86 -72.03 75.66
C LYS A 496 17.17 -72.49 74.24
N ARG A 497 16.81 -73.73 73.87
CA ARG A 497 16.99 -74.22 72.48
C ARG A 497 16.11 -73.44 71.49
N GLN A 498 14.93 -73.00 71.91
CA GLN A 498 14.03 -72.21 71.06
C GLN A 498 14.42 -70.73 70.95
N SER A 499 14.92 -70.11 72.02
CA SER A 499 15.49 -68.76 71.97
C SER A 499 16.69 -68.70 71.00
N ALA A 500 17.54 -69.73 71.02
CA ALA A 500 18.66 -69.83 70.10
C ALA A 500 18.21 -69.98 68.62
N LEU A 501 17.16 -70.76 68.36
CA LEU A 501 16.59 -70.87 67.01
C LEU A 501 15.94 -69.55 66.55
N ALA A 502 15.16 -68.89 67.41
CA ALA A 502 14.53 -67.60 67.09
C ALA A 502 15.57 -66.51 66.80
N GLU A 503 16.63 -66.40 67.61
CA GLU A 503 17.74 -65.48 67.35
C GLU A 503 18.50 -65.82 66.05
N GLU A 504 18.68 -67.10 65.72
CA GLU A 504 19.34 -67.51 64.48
C GLU A 504 18.48 -67.14 63.26
N PHE A 505 17.16 -67.30 63.33
CA PHE A 505 16.25 -66.91 62.26
C PHE A 505 16.11 -65.40 62.11
N GLU A 506 16.08 -64.64 63.21
CA GLU A 506 16.04 -63.17 63.19
C GLU A 506 17.33 -62.59 62.58
N ARG A 507 18.50 -63.20 62.89
CA ARG A 507 19.76 -62.86 62.22
C ARG A 507 19.71 -63.17 60.72
N ARG A 508 19.15 -64.31 60.30
CA ARG A 508 19.00 -64.66 58.88
C ARG A 508 18.06 -63.70 58.15
N ALA A 509 16.93 -63.32 58.76
CA ALA A 509 15.99 -62.35 58.21
C ALA A 509 16.64 -60.96 58.06
N SER A 510 17.36 -60.50 59.07
CA SER A 510 18.10 -59.22 59.02
C SER A 510 19.17 -59.19 57.93
N ILE A 511 19.90 -60.30 57.74
CA ILE A 511 20.87 -60.43 56.63
C ILE A 511 20.16 -60.33 55.28
N LEU A 512 19.06 -61.06 55.08
CA LEU A 512 18.29 -61.03 53.83
C LEU A 512 17.68 -59.65 53.54
N GLU A 513 17.18 -58.94 54.55
CA GLU A 513 16.66 -57.57 54.41
C GLU A 513 17.77 -56.58 54.01
N SER A 514 18.97 -56.73 54.58
CA SER A 514 20.12 -55.91 54.22
C SER A 514 20.59 -56.17 52.78
N GLU A 515 20.58 -57.42 52.34
CA GLU A 515 20.91 -57.81 50.96
C GLU A 515 19.85 -57.31 49.96
N LEU A 516 18.56 -57.40 50.30
CA LEU A 516 17.46 -56.84 49.51
C LEU A 516 17.59 -55.33 49.33
N SER A 517 17.91 -54.60 50.40
CA SER A 517 18.14 -53.15 50.32
C SER A 517 19.33 -52.82 49.41
N ARG A 518 20.44 -53.55 49.53
CA ARG A 518 21.62 -53.37 48.67
C ARG A 518 21.31 -53.65 47.21
N MET A 519 20.58 -54.72 46.91
CA MET A 519 20.18 -55.07 45.54
C MET A 519 19.23 -54.03 44.93
N ARG A 520 18.28 -53.49 45.70
CA ARG A 520 17.41 -52.39 45.25
C ARG A 520 18.19 -51.14 44.86
N SER A 521 19.17 -50.74 45.66
CA SER A 521 20.03 -49.58 45.35
C SER A 521 20.85 -49.81 44.07
N GLN A 522 21.36 -51.02 43.85
CA GLN A 522 22.10 -51.37 42.64
C GLN A 522 21.21 -51.38 41.39
N PHE A 523 19.97 -51.84 41.53
CA PHE A 523 18.98 -51.83 40.46
C PHE A 523 18.63 -50.40 40.02
N GLU A 524 18.33 -49.48 40.94
CA GLU A 524 18.02 -48.09 40.61
C GLU A 524 19.21 -47.36 39.98
N ALA A 525 20.44 -47.63 40.42
CA ALA A 525 21.64 -47.08 39.80
C ALA A 525 21.80 -47.55 38.34
N SER A 526 21.64 -48.86 38.08
CA SER A 526 21.71 -49.42 36.74
C SER A 526 20.61 -48.87 35.82
N ARG A 527 19.40 -48.65 36.34
CA ARG A 527 18.28 -48.05 35.59
C ARG A 527 18.57 -46.60 35.21
N GLY A 528 19.13 -45.82 36.13
CA GLY A 528 19.55 -44.43 35.88
C GLY A 528 20.63 -44.34 34.79
N GLU A 529 21.59 -45.25 34.75
CA GLU A 529 22.63 -45.28 33.71
C GLU A 529 22.05 -45.56 32.31
N ILE A 530 21.09 -46.49 32.20
CA ILE A 530 20.37 -46.76 30.95
C ILE A 530 19.62 -45.51 30.47
N GLU A 531 18.91 -44.81 31.36
CA GLU A 531 18.18 -43.58 31.00
C GLU A 531 19.12 -42.47 30.50
N VAL A 532 20.30 -42.32 31.09
CA VAL A 532 21.28 -41.32 30.66
C VAL A 532 21.83 -41.65 29.27
N LEU A 533 22.09 -42.93 28.98
CA LEU A 533 22.56 -43.37 27.66
C LEU A 533 21.48 -43.20 26.58
N LEU A 534 20.21 -43.49 26.90
CA LEU A 534 19.08 -43.26 26.01
C LEU A 534 18.82 -41.77 25.74
N ARG A 535 19.01 -40.90 26.74
CA ARG A 535 18.91 -39.44 26.51
C ARG A 535 20.03 -38.92 25.62
N ARG A 536 21.26 -39.37 25.82
CA ARG A 536 22.41 -38.96 24.98
C ARG A 536 22.28 -39.41 23.53
N THR A 537 21.75 -40.60 23.29
CA THR A 537 21.44 -41.07 21.93
C THR A 537 20.32 -40.24 21.30
N ALA A 538 19.23 -39.97 22.04
CA ALA A 538 18.14 -39.13 21.56
C ALA A 538 18.55 -37.66 21.31
N ASP A 539 19.47 -37.10 22.10
CA ASP A 539 19.96 -35.73 21.91
C ASP A 539 20.86 -35.62 20.66
N LEU A 540 21.63 -36.66 20.34
CA LEU A 540 22.38 -36.75 19.08
C LEU A 540 21.43 -36.87 17.87
N GLU A 541 20.31 -37.57 18.02
CA GLU A 541 19.25 -37.65 17.00
C GLU A 541 18.47 -36.34 16.87
N ARG A 542 18.22 -35.59 17.95
CA ARG A 542 17.48 -34.31 17.94
C ARG A 542 18.30 -33.11 17.49
N GLN A 543 19.62 -33.17 17.61
CA GLN A 543 20.50 -32.20 16.95
C GLN A 543 20.50 -32.37 15.41
N SER A 544 19.72 -33.32 14.88
CA SER A 544 19.31 -33.40 13.49
C SER A 544 18.22 -32.37 13.19
N PRO A 545 18.48 -31.34 12.36
CA PRO A 545 17.41 -30.49 11.85
C PRO A 545 16.72 -31.26 10.70
N HIS A 546 15.53 -31.81 10.99
CA HIS A 546 14.53 -32.04 9.96
C HIS A 546 13.39 -31.03 10.16
N GLY A 547 13.50 -29.97 9.37
CA GLY A 547 12.77 -28.71 9.40
C GLY A 547 13.67 -27.60 8.89
#